data_AF-A0A8X6S3V0-F1
#
_entry.id   AF-A0A8X6S3V0-F1
#
_cell.length_a   1.000
_cell.length_b   1.000
_cell.length_c   1.000
_cell.angle_alpha   90.00
_cell.angle_beta   90.00
_cell.angle_gamma   90.00
#
_symmetry.space_group_name_H-M   'P 1'
#
loop_
_entity.id
_entity.type
_entity.pdbx_description
1 polymer ?
#
loop_
_entity_poly.entity_id
_entity_poly.type
_entity_poly.pdbx_seq_one_letter_code
_entity_poly.pdbx_strand_id
1 'polypeptide(L)'
;MWCLFHCKQQLHTPPQSPDIHVIEDLWATPETAVQKHQIRNKSHLKQVLQEEWDKISPDITKKLVESVPRRLEDIIKAKEHSTKY
;
A
#
# COMPACT_ATOMS: atom_id res chain seq x y z
N MET A 1 -7.21 -2.20 19.00
CA MET A 1 -7.90 -3.45 19.42
C MET A 1 -9.03 -3.89 18.48
N TRP A 2 -9.27 -3.29 17.31
CA TRP A 2 -10.40 -3.67 16.43
C TRP A 2 -10.07 -4.85 15.49
N CYS A 3 -8.88 -4.84 14.89
CA CYS A 3 -8.44 -5.91 13.98
C CYS A 3 -8.35 -7.29 14.66
N LEU A 4 -8.03 -7.34 15.96
CA LEU A 4 -7.95 -8.60 16.73
C LEU A 4 -9.29 -9.34 16.84
N PHE A 5 -10.41 -8.62 16.83
CA PHE A 5 -11.74 -9.23 16.99
C PHE A 5 -12.50 -9.38 15.67
N HIS A 6 -12.09 -8.66 14.61
CA HIS A 6 -12.82 -8.62 13.34
C HIS A 6 -12.04 -9.15 12.13
N CYS A 7 -10.70 -9.25 12.19
CA CYS A 7 -9.91 -9.88 11.14
C CYS A 7 -9.61 -11.34 11.51
N LYS A 8 -10.29 -12.29 10.86
CA LYS A 8 -10.14 -13.74 11.11
C LYS A 8 -8.73 -14.26 10.83
N GLN A 9 -7.98 -13.57 9.98
CA GLN A 9 -6.60 -13.93 9.61
C GLN A 9 -5.76 -12.66 9.67
N GLN A 10 -4.92 -12.54 10.69
CA GLN A 10 -3.92 -11.49 10.78
C GLN A 10 -2.58 -12.03 10.32
N LEU A 11 -1.93 -11.28 9.43
CA LEU A 11 -0.53 -11.51 9.10
C LEU A 11 0.30 -11.03 10.30
N HIS A 12 1.09 -11.93 10.89
CA HIS A 12 1.99 -11.59 11.99
C HIS A 12 3.28 -10.99 11.39
N THR A 13 3.40 -9.67 11.43
CA THR A 13 4.57 -8.95 10.91
C THR A 13 5.54 -8.62 12.05
N PRO A 14 6.86 -8.67 11.82
CA PRO A 14 7.82 -8.19 12.80
C PRO A 14 7.62 -6.69 13.08
N PRO A 15 7.93 -6.21 14.30
CA PRO A 15 7.99 -4.78 14.57
C PRO A 15 8.96 -4.09 13.60
N GLN A 16 8.61 -2.91 13.09
CA GLN A 16 9.45 -2.11 12.18
C GLN A 16 9.75 -2.74 10.80
N SER A 17 8.83 -3.54 10.23
CA SER A 17 8.92 -3.98 8.83
C SER A 17 7.95 -3.19 7.92
N PRO A 18 8.26 -1.92 7.56
CA PRO A 18 7.48 -1.17 6.58
C PRO A 18 7.50 -1.85 5.20
N ASP A 19 8.53 -2.66 4.91
CA ASP A 19 8.68 -3.42 3.68
C ASP A 19 7.54 -4.43 3.41
N ILE A 20 6.70 -4.73 4.42
CA ILE A 20 5.52 -5.60 4.30
C ILE A 20 4.24 -4.79 3.95
N HIS A 21 4.27 -3.47 4.10
CA HIS A 21 3.13 -2.61 3.77
C HIS A 21 3.01 -2.38 2.27
N VAL A 22 2.50 -3.40 1.58
CA VAL A 22 2.13 -3.34 0.16
C VAL A 22 1.11 -2.24 -0.12
N ILE A 23 0.37 -1.80 0.90
CA ILE A 23 -0.55 -0.67 0.80
C ILE A 23 0.17 0.68 0.65
N GLU A 24 1.39 0.85 1.17
CA GLU A 24 2.16 2.09 0.98
C GLU A 24 2.59 2.25 -0.49
N ASP A 25 3.01 1.16 -1.13
CA ASP A 25 3.30 1.13 -2.57
C ASP A 25 2.05 1.45 -3.41
N LEU A 26 0.88 0.95 -2.98
CA LEU A 26 -0.40 1.27 -3.61
C LEU A 26 -0.72 2.77 -3.54
N TRP A 27 -0.46 3.43 -2.40
CA TRP A 27 -0.76 4.85 -2.19
C TRP A 27 0.10 5.79 -3.04
N ALA A 28 1.32 5.38 -3.40
CA ALA A 28 2.20 6.20 -4.24
C ALA A 28 1.59 6.50 -5.63
N THR A 29 0.77 5.57 -6.16
CA THR A 29 0.13 5.68 -7.48
C THR A 29 -0.91 6.82 -7.54
N PRO A 30 -1.99 6.81 -6.72
CA PRO A 30 -2.96 7.90 -6.71
C PRO A 30 -2.36 9.19 -6.15
N GLU A 31 -1.39 9.14 -5.23
CA GLU A 31 -0.75 10.38 -4.73
C GLU A 31 -0.03 11.13 -5.85
N THR A 32 0.78 10.44 -6.65
CA THR A 32 1.46 11.02 -7.81
C THR A 32 0.47 11.56 -8.84
N ALA A 33 -0.66 10.88 -9.02
CA ALA A 33 -1.69 11.32 -9.95
C ALA A 33 -2.40 12.58 -9.45
N VAL A 34 -2.81 12.61 -8.17
CA VAL A 34 -3.44 13.76 -7.50
C VAL A 34 -2.53 14.99 -7.54
N GLN A 35 -1.22 14.82 -7.35
CA GLN A 35 -0.25 15.94 -7.43
C GLN A 35 -0.20 16.62 -8.80
N LYS A 36 -0.61 15.94 -9.88
CA LYS A 36 -0.68 16.53 -11.23
C LYS A 36 -1.90 17.42 -11.41
N HIS A 37 -2.90 17.32 -10.54
CA HIS A 37 -4.11 18.13 -10.59
C HIS A 37 -3.91 19.44 -9.84
N GLN A 38 -4.42 20.55 -10.38
CA GLN A 38 -4.49 21.81 -9.64
C GLN A 38 -5.66 21.78 -8.66
N ILE A 39 -5.40 21.29 -7.46
CA ILE A 39 -6.36 21.25 -6.35
C ILE A 39 -6.63 22.68 -5.85
N ARG A 40 -7.91 23.07 -5.80
CA ARG A 40 -8.34 24.44 -5.44
C ARG A 40 -9.01 24.54 -4.08
N ASN A 41 -9.58 23.43 -3.60
CA ASN A 41 -10.26 23.34 -2.31
C ASN A 41 -10.39 21.87 -1.87
N LYS A 42 -10.83 21.65 -0.63
CA LYS A 42 -10.98 20.31 -0.03
C LYS A 42 -12.00 19.43 -0.76
N SER A 43 -13.09 20.00 -1.28
CA SER A 43 -14.11 19.24 -2.01
C SER A 43 -13.56 18.72 -3.34
N HIS A 44 -12.81 19.56 -4.05
CA HIS A 44 -12.12 19.18 -5.28
C HIS A 44 -11.07 18.10 -5.01
N LEU A 45 -10.30 18.21 -3.92
CA LEU A 45 -9.36 17.16 -3.50
C LEU A 45 -10.07 15.82 -3.29
N LYS A 46 -11.19 15.82 -2.57
CA LYS A 46 -11.94 14.60 -2.31
C LYS A 46 -12.44 13.94 -3.60
N GLN A 47 -12.93 14.75 -4.55
CA GLN A 47 -13.37 14.25 -5.85
C GLN A 47 -12.21 13.65 -6.65
N VAL A 48 -11.10 14.37 -6.79
CA VAL A 48 -9.92 13.88 -7.53
C VAL A 48 -9.36 12.61 -6.89
N LEU A 49 -9.32 12.53 -5.55
CA LEU A 49 -8.90 11.31 -4.86
C LEU A 49 -9.77 10.11 -5.20
N GLN A 50 -11.10 10.29 -5.26
CA GLN A 50 -12.02 9.21 -5.64
C GLN A 50 -11.82 8.80 -7.10
N GLU A 51 -11.72 9.77 -8.00
CA GLU A 51 -11.50 9.51 -9.44
C GLU A 51 -10.18 8.80 -9.72
N GLU A 52 -9.08 9.22 -9.08
CA GLU A 52 -7.77 8.56 -9.24
C GLU A 52 -7.74 7.18 -8.57
N TRP A 53 -8.46 7.00 -7.47
CA TRP A 53 -8.62 5.69 -6.83
C TRP A 53 -9.38 4.70 -7.71
N ASP A 54 -10.48 5.13 -8.33
CA ASP A 54 -11.27 4.28 -9.24
C ASP A 54 -10.52 3.90 -10.53
N LYS A 55 -9.47 4.65 -10.89
CA LYS A 55 -8.59 4.31 -12.04
C LYS A 55 -7.59 3.19 -11.72
N ILE A 56 -7.41 2.83 -10.45
CA ILE A 56 -6.51 1.74 -10.07
C ILE A 56 -7.10 0.43 -10.60
N SER A 57 -6.46 -0.13 -11.63
CA SER A 57 -6.87 -1.42 -12.18
C SER A 57 -6.66 -2.54 -11.15
N PRO A 58 -7.58 -3.53 -11.08
CA PRO A 58 -7.37 -4.75 -10.30
C PRO A 58 -6.06 -5.48 -10.64
N ASP A 59 -5.51 -5.31 -11.85
CA ASP A 59 -4.20 -5.88 -12.22
C ASP A 59 -3.05 -5.31 -11.40
N ILE A 60 -3.11 -4.02 -11.03
CA ILE A 60 -2.08 -3.37 -10.20
C ILE A 60 -2.15 -3.98 -8.79
N THR A 61 -3.35 -4.05 -8.22
CA THR A 61 -3.57 -4.66 -6.91
C THR A 61 -3.17 -6.13 -6.89
N LYS A 62 -3.42 -6.87 -7.97
CA LYS A 62 -3.02 -8.28 -8.11
C LYS A 62 -1.50 -8.45 -8.11
N LYS A 63 -0.77 -7.67 -8.91
CA LYS A 63 0.71 -7.70 -8.93
C LYS A 63 1.32 -7.38 -7.57
N LEU A 64 0.71 -6.43 -6.87
CA LEU A 64 1.10 -6.06 -5.51
C LEU A 64 0.97 -7.24 -4.54
N VAL A 65 -0.17 -7.94 -4.55
CA VAL A 65 -0.38 -9.14 -3.73
C VAL A 65 0.58 -10.27 -4.12
N GLU A 66 0.79 -10.49 -5.42
CA GLU A 66 1.72 -11.49 -5.94
C GLU A 66 3.19 -11.20 -5.57
N SER A 67 3.53 -9.94 -5.28
CA SER A 67 4.86 -9.55 -4.82
C SER A 67 5.14 -9.85 -3.34
N VAL A 68 4.09 -10.03 -2.52
CA VAL A 68 4.20 -10.24 -1.06
C VAL A 68 5.12 -11.40 -0.71
N PRO A 69 5.00 -12.61 -1.29
CA PRO A 69 5.87 -13.73 -0.93
C PRO A 69 7.35 -13.42 -1.18
N ARG A 70 7.65 -12.73 -2.28
CA ARG A 70 9.02 -12.32 -2.61
C ARG A 70 9.57 -11.28 -1.64
N ARG A 71 8.76 -10.28 -1.25
CA ARG A 71 9.16 -9.28 -0.24
C ARG A 71 9.44 -9.95 1.10
N LEU A 72 8.62 -10.92 1.51
CA LEU A 72 8.85 -11.70 2.73
C LEU A 72 10.16 -12.50 2.67
N GLU A 73 10.48 -13.14 1.54
CA GLU A 73 11.77 -13.82 1.36
C GLU A 73 12.96 -12.86 1.46
N ASP A 74 12.85 -11.67 0.87
CA ASP A 74 13.90 -10.65 0.92
C ASP A 74 14.13 -10.16 2.36
N ILE A 75 13.07 -10.00 3.16
CA ILE A 75 13.15 -9.65 4.59
C ILE A 75 13.83 -10.75 5.40
N ILE A 76 13.46 -12.02 5.16
CA ILE A 76 14.07 -13.17 5.83
C ILE A 76 15.57 -13.25 5.50
N LYS A 77 15.94 -13.04 4.22
CA LYS A 77 17.35 -13.02 3.79
C LYS A 77 18.12 -11.84 4.36
N ALA A 78 17.48 -10.69 4.51
CA ALA A 78 18.10 -9.49 5.06
C ALA A 78 18.33 -9.57 6.59
N LYS A 79 17.90 -10.66 7.26
CA LYS A 79 18.01 -10.83 8.72
C LYS A 79 17.52 -9.58 9.49
N GLU A 80 16.36 -9.07 9.10
CA GLU A 80 15.73 -7.89 9.73
C GLU A 80 16.44 -6.54 9.45
N HIS A 81 17.41 -6.49 8.53
CA HIS A 81 17.94 -5.24 8.00
C HIS A 81 17.06 -4.68 6.87
N SER A 82 17.16 -3.37 6.59
CA SER A 82 16.36 -2.67 5.57
C SER A 82 16.42 -3.38 4.23
N THR A 83 15.26 -3.64 3.62
CA THR A 83 15.20 -4.09 2.24
C THR A 83 14.99 -2.90 1.32
N LYS A 84 14.91 -3.14 0.01
CA LYS A 84 14.81 -2.09 -1.03
C LYS A 84 13.44 -1.42 -1.13
N TYR A 85 12.53 -1.73 -0.21
CA TYR A 85 11.09 -1.69 -0.37
C TYR A 85 10.39 -0.82 0.66
#